data_AF-A0A6J5CNZ0-F1
#
_entry.id   AF-A0A6J5CNZ0-F1
#
_cell.length_a   1.000
_cell.length_b   1.000
_cell.length_c   1.000
_cell.angle_alpha   90.00
_cell.angle_beta   90.00
_cell.angle_gamma   90.00
#
_symmetry.space_group_name_H-M   'P 1'
#
loop_
_entity.id
_entity.type
_entity.pdbx_description
1 polymer ?
#
loop_
_entity_poly.entity_id
_entity_poly.type
_entity_poly.pdbx_seq_one_letter_code
_entity_poly.pdbx_strand_id
1 'polypeptide(L)'
;MNKPKSKGAAPNIARPRLGESVLVRAPFFAKPTVSLVIGLYDEDTNDIAVQAFPVGRDSLQIPAIPFFEAEPDASVRSAAWPA
;
A
#
# COMPACT_ATOMS: atom_id res chain seq x y z
N MET A 1 -36.55 1.65 8.11
CA MET A 1 -35.16 1.57 8.59
C MET A 1 -34.28 1.04 7.46
N ASN A 2 -33.52 1.91 6.79
CA ASN A 2 -32.51 1.48 5.83
C ASN A 2 -31.24 1.09 6.60
N LYS A 3 -30.94 -0.21 6.70
CA LYS A 3 -29.59 -0.65 7.05
C LYS A 3 -28.69 -0.38 5.83
N PRO A 4 -27.56 0.34 5.97
CA PRO A 4 -26.53 0.30 4.95
C PRO A 4 -26.03 -1.14 4.88
N LYS A 5 -26.14 -1.77 3.70
CA LYS A 5 -25.49 -3.06 3.47
C LYS A 5 -23.99 -2.81 3.56
N SER A 6 -23.36 -3.57 4.46
CA SER A 6 -21.93 -3.71 4.71
C SER A 6 -21.07 -3.26 3.53
N LYS A 7 -20.09 -2.39 3.79
CA LYS A 7 -18.94 -2.22 2.90
C LYS A 7 -18.42 -3.62 2.58
N GLY A 8 -18.23 -3.90 1.29
CA GLY A 8 -17.84 -5.22 0.80
C GLY A 8 -16.66 -5.74 1.62
N ALA A 9 -16.73 -7.01 2.02
CA ALA A 9 -15.59 -7.70 2.60
C ALA A 9 -14.36 -7.41 1.74
N ALA A 10 -13.28 -6.98 2.37
CA ALA A 10 -12.02 -6.78 1.68
C ALA A 10 -11.71 -8.06 0.89
N PRO A 11 -11.33 -7.96 -0.40
CA PRO A 11 -10.91 -9.13 -1.15
C PRO A 11 -9.83 -9.84 -0.35
N ASN A 12 -9.82 -11.18 -0.41
CA ASN A 12 -8.84 -12.03 0.25
C ASN A 12 -7.47 -11.87 -0.45
N ILE A 13 -6.94 -10.65 -0.38
CA ILE A 13 -5.66 -10.25 -0.92
C ILE A 13 -4.61 -10.94 -0.06
N ALA A 14 -3.69 -11.68 -0.69
CA ALA A 14 -2.53 -12.23 0.02
C ALA A 14 -1.77 -11.07 0.67
N ARG A 15 -1.95 -10.87 1.98
CA ARG A 15 -1.34 -9.75 2.70
C ARG A 15 0.18 -9.90 2.71
N PRO A 16 0.93 -8.82 2.50
CA PRO A 16 2.39 -8.89 2.52
C PRO A 16 2.86 -9.15 3.95
N ARG A 17 4.08 -9.66 4.09
CA ARG A 17 4.71 -9.86 5.39
C ARG A 17 5.53 -8.64 5.80
N LEU A 18 5.75 -8.47 7.10
CA LEU A 18 6.73 -7.51 7.60
C LEU A 18 8.12 -7.83 7.02
N GLY A 19 8.84 -6.79 6.60
CA GLY A 19 10.14 -6.89 5.95
C GLY A 19 10.08 -7.26 4.46
N GLU A 20 8.90 -7.49 3.89
CA GLU A 20 8.76 -7.78 2.47
C GLU A 20 8.99 -6.52 1.63
N SER A 21 9.61 -6.68 0.46
CA SER A 21 9.83 -5.58 -0.49
C SER A 21 8.61 -5.36 -1.37
N VAL A 22 8.18 -4.10 -1.46
CA VAL A 22 7.06 -3.66 -2.29
C VAL A 22 7.49 -2.46 -3.15
N LEU A 23 6.82 -2.28 -4.28
CA LEU A 23 6.87 -1.04 -5.04
C LEU A 23 5.78 -0.11 -4.55
N VAL A 24 6.10 1.17 -4.42
CA VAL A 24 5.19 2.21 -3.94
C VAL A 24 5.05 3.31 -4.98
N ARG A 25 3.82 3.56 -5.43
CA ARG A 25 3.42 4.77 -6.14
C ARG A 25 2.81 5.75 -5.14
N ALA A 26 3.28 6.99 -5.15
CA ALA A 26 2.69 8.08 -4.38
C ALA A 26 2.90 9.42 -5.11
N PRO A 27 2.03 10.44 -4.92
CA PRO A 27 2.09 11.69 -5.69
C PRO A 27 3.39 12.50 -5.58
N PHE A 28 4.17 12.28 -4.51
CA PHE A 28 5.44 12.98 -4.26
C PHE A 28 6.66 12.22 -4.80
N PHE A 29 6.48 11.02 -5.35
CA PHE A 29 7.52 10.29 -6.07
C PHE A 29 7.35 10.46 -7.58
N ALA A 30 8.46 10.68 -8.28
CA ALA A 30 8.46 10.81 -9.73
C ALA A 30 8.16 9.47 -10.44
N LYS A 31 8.44 8.35 -9.77
CA LYS A 31 8.25 6.98 -10.25
C LYS A 31 8.00 6.04 -9.07
N PRO A 32 7.46 4.83 -9.30
CA PRO A 32 7.37 3.82 -8.26
C PRO A 32 8.72 3.61 -7.56
N THR A 33 8.67 3.49 -6.23
CA THR A 33 9.85 3.46 -5.35
C THR A 33 9.84 2.17 -4.53
N VAL A 34 10.99 1.49 -4.49
CA VAL A 34 11.17 0.30 -3.64
C VAL A 34 11.02 0.69 -2.17
N SER A 35 10.29 -0.12 -1.43
CA SER A 35 9.98 0.09 -0.02
C SER A 35 9.96 -1.24 0.72
N LEU A 36 10.10 -1.19 2.04
CA LEU A 36 9.90 -2.35 2.92
C LEU A 36 8.62 -2.18 3.71
N VAL A 37 7.86 -3.26 3.88
CA VAL A 37 6.70 -3.29 4.79
C VAL A 37 7.19 -3.25 6.24
N ILE A 38 6.79 -2.23 6.99
CA ILE A 38 7.20 -2.03 8.39
C ILE A 38 6.02 -2.09 9.38
N GLY A 39 4.79 -2.14 8.88
CA GLY A 39 3.60 -2.26 9.71
C GLY A 39 2.42 -2.79 8.91
N LEU A 40 1.60 -3.59 9.58
CA LEU A 40 0.33 -4.10 9.08
C LEU A 40 -0.77 -3.58 10.00
N TYR A 41 -1.92 -3.25 9.43
CA TYR A 41 -3.11 -2.85 10.18
C TYR A 41 -4.09 -4.02 10.34
N ASP A 42 -5.09 -3.83 11.19
CA ASP A 42 -6.13 -4.83 11.45
C ASP A 42 -6.96 -5.15 10.18
N GLU A 43 -7.88 -6.11 10.27
CA GLU A 43 -8.60 -6.69 9.14
C GLU A 43 -9.55 -5.72 8.41
N ASP A 44 -9.79 -4.54 8.97
CA ASP A 44 -10.71 -3.53 8.40
C ASP A 44 -10.11 -2.72 7.22
N THR A 45 -8.82 -2.87 6.94
CA THR A 45 -8.15 -2.18 5.83
C THR A 45 -7.08 -3.04 5.14
N ASN A 46 -6.85 -2.75 3.86
CA ASN A 46 -5.72 -3.28 3.09
C ASN A 46 -4.52 -2.32 3.10
N ASP A 47 -4.56 -1.27 3.90
CA ASP A 47 -3.42 -0.38 4.05
C ASP A 47 -2.27 -1.08 4.77
N ILE A 48 -1.06 -0.69 4.41
CA ILE A 48 0.19 -1.08 5.07
C ILE A 48 1.02 0.16 5.39
N ALA A 49 1.90 0.04 6.38
CA ALA A 49 2.95 1.02 6.64
C ALA A 49 4.25 0.58 5.96
N VAL A 50 4.93 1.50 5.27
CA VAL A 50 6.16 1.20 4.52
C VAL A 50 7.26 2.20 4.81
N GLN A 51 8.50 1.73 4.79
CA GLN A 51 9.70 2.57 4.70
C GLN A 51 10.12 2.63 3.22
N ALA A 52 10.00 3.79 2.59
CA ALA A 52 10.34 3.99 1.19
C ALA A 52 11.77 4.50 1.00
N PHE A 53 12.41 4.06 -0.10
CA PHE A 53 13.80 4.36 -0.45
C PHE A 53 13.91 5.06 -1.82
N PRO A 54 13.43 6.31 -1.96
CA PRO A 54 13.56 7.05 -3.21
C PRO A 54 15.02 7.36 -3.53
N VAL A 55 15.45 7.08 -4.77
CA VAL A 55 16.81 7.39 -5.22
C VAL A 55 17.03 8.91 -5.25
N GLY A 56 18.11 9.37 -4.61
CA GLY A 56 18.50 10.79 -4.57
C GLY A 56 17.67 11.64 -3.61
N ARG A 57 16.92 11.01 -2.69
CA ARG A 57 16.21 11.67 -1.59
C ARG A 57 16.38 10.86 -0.31
N ASP A 58 16.10 11.48 0.82
CA ASP A 58 16.07 10.77 2.09
C ASP A 58 14.97 9.72 2.10
N SER A 59 15.22 8.65 2.86
CA SER A 59 14.21 7.62 3.11
C SER A 59 13.07 8.21 3.93
N LEU A 60 11.83 7.84 3.62
CA LEU A 60 10.65 8.33 4.33
C LEU A 60 9.69 7.20 4.68
N GLN A 61 8.98 7.39 5.77
CA GLN A 61 7.93 6.49 6.20
C GLN A 61 6.58 6.93 5.62
N ILE A 62 5.85 5.99 5.03
CA ILE A 62 4.46 6.19 4.61
C ILE A 62 3.60 5.35 5.55
N PRO A 63 2.85 5.98 6.48
CA PRO A 63 2.17 5.26 7.54
C PRO A 63 1.01 4.41 7.01
N ALA A 64 0.27 4.88 6.01
CA ALA A 64 -0.83 4.12 5.42
C ALA A 64 -0.81 4.27 3.90
N ILE A 65 -0.65 3.14 3.20
CA ILE A 65 -0.78 3.06 1.75
C ILE A 65 -1.57 1.82 1.34
N PRO A 66 -2.55 1.94 0.43
CA PRO A 66 -3.34 0.79 0.01
C PRO A 66 -2.47 -0.27 -0.69
N PHE A 67 -2.55 -1.51 -0.24
CA PHE A 67 -1.87 -2.64 -0.86
C PHE A 67 -2.74 -3.32 -1.92
N PHE A 68 -2.13 -3.69 -3.04
CA PHE A 68 -2.72 -4.40 -4.17
C PHE A 68 -1.87 -5.63 -4.52
N GLU A 69 -2.49 -6.68 -5.06
CA GLU A 69 -1.78 -7.91 -5.46
C GLU A 69 -0.84 -7.72 -6.65
N ALA A 70 -1.08 -6.68 -7.46
CA ALA A 70 -0.30 -6.32 -8.63
C ALA A 70 -0.36 -4.79 -8.83
N GLU A 71 0.46 -4.29 -9.75
CA GLU A 71 0.46 -2.85 -10.10
C GLU A 71 -0.94 -2.40 -10.52
N PRO A 72 -1.55 -1.40 -9.85
CA PRO A 72 -2.86 -0.91 -10.22
C PRO A 72 -2.79 0.10 -11.36
N ASP A 73 -3.96 0.34 -11.97
CA ASP A 73 -4.15 1.29 -13.05
C ASP A 73 -3.56 2.67 -12.74
N ALA A 74 -3.20 3.41 -13.80
CA ALA A 74 -2.64 4.76 -13.68
C ALA A 74 -3.57 5.77 -12.97
N SER A 75 -4.88 5.48 -12.90
CA SER A 75 -5.86 6.28 -12.16
C SER A 75 -5.67 6.21 -10.64
N VAL A 76 -5.03 5.15 -10.13
CA VAL A 76 -4.70 4.97 -8.72
C VAL A 76 -3.41 5.72 -8.41
N ARG A 77 -3.55 6.84 -7.68
CA ARG A 77 -2.45 7.77 -7.39
C ARG A 77 -1.53 7.31 -6.25
N SER A 78 -2.05 6.48 -5.34
CA SER A 78 -1.31 5.96 -4.18
C SER A 78 -1.57 4.47 -4.06
N ALA A 79 -0.51 3.66 -4.13
CA ALA A 79 -0.61 2.21 -4.05
C ALA A 79 0.73 1.57 -3.69
N ALA A 80 0.66 0.42 -3.04
CA ALA A 80 1.77 -0.51 -2.88
C ALA A 80 1.42 -1.87 -3.51
N TRP A 81 2.39 -2.56 -4.10
CA TRP A 81 2.23 -3.90 -4.65
C TRP A 81 3.58 -4.67 -4.58
N PRO A 82 3.60 -6.01 -4.71
CA PRO A 82 4.84 -6.78 -4.69
C PRO A 82 5.89 -6.27 -5.69
N ALA A 83 7.16 -6.23 -5.28
CA ALA A 83 8.28 -5.75 -6.09
C ALA A 83 8.75 -6.73 -7.17
#